data_AF-A0A7S0F080-F1
#
_entry.id   AF-A0A7S0F080-F1
#
_cell.length_a   1.000
_cell.length_b   1.000
_cell.length_c   1.000
_cell.angle_alpha   90.00
_cell.angle_beta   90.00
_cell.angle_gamma   90.00
#
_symmetry.space_group_name_H-M   'P 1'
#
loop_
_entity.id
_entity.type
_entity.pdbx_description
1 polymer ?
#
loop_
_entity_poly.entity_id
_entity_poly.type
_entity_poly.pdbx_seq_one_letter_code
_entity_poly.pdbx_strand_id
1 'polypeptide(L)'
;ACWELADPTMTDIPDNFLLYHNADLTGTLKVGASVTTIGHAAFANTKFTSLDLSDATSLVSIGAGAFYATDLKRTLVIPAKVTTIGDDAFAYTMLEGLDLSKASSLASIGKKAFYGTAIVGMIQVPASFTATTIHPNAFPSGVTTWTGICHVPKGLETCDAIAVRDGTGDDTVTDIARDFMMDNTELTGTLKV
;
A
#
# COMPACT_ATOMS: atom_id res chain seq x y z
N ALA A 1 2.11 -22.24 9.98
CA ALA A 1 2.72 -21.85 11.28
C ALA A 1 2.59 -20.34 11.42
N CYS A 2 2.42 -19.82 12.63
CA CYS A 2 2.53 -18.38 12.86
C CYS A 2 3.99 -18.09 13.20
N TRP A 3 4.61 -17.13 12.51
CA TRP A 3 5.95 -16.67 12.84
C TRP A 3 5.81 -15.32 13.54
N GLU A 4 6.21 -15.30 14.80
CA GLU A 4 6.23 -14.12 15.64
C GLU A 4 7.71 -13.85 15.97
N LEU A 5 8.12 -12.59 15.88
CA LEU A 5 9.44 -12.17 16.33
C LEU A 5 9.58 -12.55 17.80
N ALA A 6 10.39 -13.59 18.08
CA ALA A 6 10.56 -14.12 19.44
C ALA A 6 11.27 -13.13 20.40
N ASP A 7 11.80 -12.03 19.87
CA ASP A 7 12.44 -10.98 20.63
C ASP A 7 11.46 -9.79 20.84
N PRO A 8 10.85 -9.66 22.04
CA PRO A 8 9.94 -8.56 22.35
C PRO A 8 10.66 -7.20 22.45
N THR A 9 11.99 -7.20 22.47
CA THR A 9 12.82 -5.98 22.51
C THR A 9 13.25 -5.51 21.13
N MET A 10 12.94 -6.28 20.08
CA MET A 10 13.26 -5.91 18.71
C MET A 10 12.47 -4.66 18.31
N THR A 11 13.21 -3.57 18.17
CA THR A 11 12.70 -2.26 17.77
C THR A 11 12.90 -2.03 16.28
N ASP A 12 14.02 -2.50 15.71
CA ASP A 12 14.28 -2.36 14.29
C ASP A 12 14.58 -3.73 13.67
N ILE A 13 13.83 -4.08 12.62
CA ILE A 13 14.12 -5.26 11.82
C ILE A 13 15.18 -4.84 10.79
N PRO A 14 16.38 -5.45 10.80
CA PRO A 14 17.50 -4.98 10.00
C PRO A 14 17.31 -5.28 8.51
N ASP A 15 18.12 -4.61 7.69
CA ASP A 15 18.18 -4.89 6.26
C ASP A 15 18.55 -6.35 5.98
N ASN A 16 17.97 -6.93 4.93
CA ASN A 16 18.21 -8.29 4.46
C ASN A 16 17.99 -9.39 5.51
N PHE A 17 17.23 -9.11 6.58
CA PHE A 17 17.06 -9.98 7.75
C PHE A 17 16.85 -11.47 7.43
N LEU A 18 15.98 -11.80 6.46
CA LEU A 18 15.73 -13.18 6.02
C LEU A 18 16.08 -13.44 4.54
N LEU A 19 16.58 -12.44 3.81
CA LEU A 19 16.83 -12.51 2.36
C LEU A 19 17.69 -13.72 1.96
N TYR A 20 18.71 -14.06 2.75
CA TYR A 20 19.66 -15.14 2.43
C TYR A 20 19.49 -16.42 3.26
N HIS A 21 18.60 -16.40 4.25
CA HIS A 21 18.64 -17.42 5.29
C HIS A 21 17.37 -18.26 5.42
N ASN A 22 16.22 -17.87 4.85
CA ASN A 22 14.96 -18.55 5.16
C ASN A 22 13.85 -18.38 4.09
N ALA A 23 14.14 -18.67 2.82
CA ALA A 23 13.14 -18.62 1.73
C ALA A 23 11.95 -19.59 1.92
N ASP A 24 12.06 -20.58 2.82
CA ASP A 24 11.00 -21.57 3.07
C ASP A 24 10.06 -21.21 4.24
N LEU A 25 10.31 -20.11 4.97
CA LEU A 25 9.39 -19.67 6.01
C LEU A 25 8.05 -19.29 5.41
N THR A 26 6.99 -19.88 5.96
CA THR A 26 5.62 -19.74 5.46
C THR A 26 4.61 -19.54 6.58
N GLY A 27 3.39 -19.14 6.21
CA GLY A 27 2.31 -18.82 7.13
C GLY A 27 2.18 -17.33 7.38
N THR A 28 1.89 -16.94 8.62
CA THR A 28 1.60 -15.55 8.99
C THR A 28 2.78 -14.95 9.74
N LEU A 29 3.30 -13.83 9.24
CA LEU A 29 4.28 -12.99 9.92
C LEU A 29 3.55 -11.96 10.78
N LYS A 30 3.80 -11.97 12.09
CA LYS A 30 3.29 -10.97 13.04
C LYS A 30 4.39 -9.98 13.43
N VAL A 31 4.08 -8.68 13.33
CA VAL A 31 4.99 -7.60 13.73
C VAL A 31 4.53 -7.02 15.06
N GLY A 32 5.41 -7.07 16.06
CA GLY A 32 5.11 -6.65 17.42
C GLY A 32 5.08 -5.12 17.64
N ALA A 33 4.50 -4.70 18.76
CA ALA A 33 4.26 -3.29 19.09
C ALA A 33 5.52 -2.43 19.25
N SER A 34 6.65 -3.03 19.58
CA SER A 34 7.93 -2.32 19.76
C SER A 34 8.61 -1.99 18.44
N VAL A 35 8.23 -2.66 17.33
CA VAL A 35 8.91 -2.50 16.05
C VAL A 35 8.60 -1.13 15.47
N THR A 36 9.64 -0.32 15.27
CA THR A 36 9.64 1.01 14.67
C THR A 36 9.98 0.97 13.19
N THR A 37 10.85 0.06 12.75
CA THR A 37 11.25 -0.03 11.34
C THR A 37 11.33 -1.46 10.83
N ILE A 38 10.98 -1.63 9.55
CA ILE A 38 11.28 -2.82 8.76
C ILE A 38 12.32 -2.42 7.71
N GLY A 39 13.50 -3.03 7.75
CA GLY A 39 14.63 -2.70 6.90
C GLY A 39 14.45 -3.05 5.42
N HIS A 40 15.39 -2.56 4.61
CA HIS A 40 15.49 -2.86 3.19
C HIS A 40 15.57 -4.36 2.94
N ALA A 41 14.71 -4.88 2.07
CA ALA A 41 14.66 -6.29 1.69
C ALA A 41 14.57 -7.29 2.87
N ALA A 42 14.10 -6.86 4.06
CA ALA A 42 14.12 -7.66 5.28
C ALA A 42 13.46 -9.04 5.13
N PHE A 43 12.37 -9.12 4.36
CA PHE A 43 11.57 -10.32 4.14
C PHE A 43 11.42 -10.67 2.64
N ALA A 44 12.26 -10.10 1.78
CA ALA A 44 12.19 -10.34 0.35
C ALA A 44 12.40 -11.82 0.02
N ASN A 45 11.66 -12.34 -0.97
CA ASN A 45 11.69 -13.72 -1.44
C ASN A 45 11.34 -14.79 -0.37
N THR A 46 10.62 -14.41 0.68
CA THR A 46 10.06 -15.36 1.65
C THR A 46 8.69 -15.90 1.21
N LYS A 47 8.28 -17.06 1.72
CA LYS A 47 6.98 -17.71 1.41
C LYS A 47 5.90 -17.38 2.43
N PHE A 48 6.01 -16.24 3.13
CA PHE A 48 4.96 -15.77 4.02
C PHE A 48 3.70 -15.50 3.21
N THR A 49 2.58 -16.04 3.68
CA THR A 49 1.28 -15.96 3.00
C THR A 49 0.40 -14.84 3.55
N SER A 50 0.74 -14.33 4.73
CA SER A 50 -0.01 -13.28 5.43
C SER A 50 0.94 -12.44 6.27
N LEU A 51 0.64 -11.14 6.34
CA LEU A 51 1.32 -10.17 7.19
C LEU A 51 0.29 -9.54 8.13
N ASP A 52 0.55 -9.61 9.43
CA ASP A 52 -0.29 -9.04 10.46
C ASP A 52 0.46 -7.88 11.15
N LEU A 53 0.00 -6.67 10.87
CA LEU A 53 0.51 -5.42 11.44
C LEU A 53 -0.46 -4.84 12.50
N SER A 54 -1.45 -5.60 12.96
CA SER A 54 -2.47 -5.10 13.88
C SER A 54 -1.88 -4.66 15.23
N ASP A 55 -0.83 -5.35 15.69
CA ASP A 55 -0.10 -5.02 16.92
C ASP A 55 1.06 -4.03 16.70
N ALA A 56 1.43 -3.72 15.45
CA ALA A 56 2.58 -2.89 15.07
C ALA A 56 2.34 -1.37 15.29
N THR A 57 1.92 -1.01 16.51
CA THR A 57 1.49 0.34 16.90
C THR A 57 2.60 1.40 16.95
N SER A 58 3.87 0.98 16.87
CA SER A 58 5.03 1.87 16.80
C SER A 58 5.69 1.90 15.42
N LEU A 59 5.18 1.15 14.43
CA LEU A 59 5.80 1.04 13.12
C LEU A 59 5.71 2.37 12.36
N VAL A 60 6.87 2.90 11.98
CA VAL A 60 7.02 4.18 11.28
C VAL A 60 7.40 3.98 9.82
N SER A 61 8.27 3.02 9.52
CA SER A 61 8.83 2.86 8.18
C SER A 61 8.86 1.41 7.71
N ILE A 62 8.47 1.20 6.45
CA ILE A 62 8.63 -0.05 5.72
C ILE A 62 9.63 0.21 4.59
N GLY A 63 10.81 -0.42 4.69
CA GLY A 63 11.94 -0.19 3.79
C GLY A 63 11.69 -0.64 2.35
N ALA A 64 12.56 -0.15 1.45
CA ALA A 64 12.51 -0.52 0.04
C ALA A 64 12.66 -2.05 -0.12
N GLY A 65 11.81 -2.66 -0.96
CA GLY A 65 11.80 -4.09 -1.22
C GLY A 65 11.51 -4.98 0.00
N ALA A 66 11.07 -4.44 1.14
CA ALA A 66 10.94 -5.19 2.40
C ALA A 66 10.22 -6.54 2.27
N PHE A 67 9.17 -6.61 1.44
CA PHE A 67 8.38 -7.81 1.14
C PHE A 67 8.35 -8.14 -0.36
N TYR A 68 9.38 -7.74 -1.09
CA TYR A 68 9.51 -7.99 -2.52
C TYR A 68 9.40 -9.49 -2.84
N ALA A 69 8.56 -9.84 -3.83
CA ALA A 69 8.37 -11.21 -4.31
C ALA A 69 8.05 -12.22 -3.20
N THR A 70 7.12 -11.86 -2.31
CA THR A 70 6.59 -12.74 -1.26
C THR A 70 5.20 -13.29 -1.62
N ASP A 71 4.80 -14.40 -1.01
CA ASP A 71 3.48 -15.02 -1.22
C ASP A 71 2.33 -14.33 -0.45
N LEU A 72 2.54 -13.09 0.01
CA LEU A 72 1.56 -12.34 0.81
C LEU A 72 0.26 -12.18 0.04
N LYS A 73 -0.86 -12.52 0.69
CA LYS A 73 -2.23 -12.48 0.14
C LYS A 73 -3.13 -11.64 1.02
N ARG A 74 -4.39 -11.51 0.60
CA ARG A 74 -5.47 -10.81 1.31
C ARG A 74 -5.23 -9.31 1.39
N THR A 75 -6.07 -8.65 2.17
CA THR A 75 -5.97 -7.21 2.42
C THR A 75 -4.86 -6.91 3.40
N LEU A 76 -3.92 -6.06 2.99
CA LEU A 76 -2.93 -5.46 3.87
C LEU A 76 -3.53 -4.22 4.54
N VAL A 77 -3.47 -4.14 5.88
CA VAL A 77 -3.88 -2.96 6.64
C VAL A 77 -2.65 -2.21 7.12
N ILE A 78 -2.50 -0.94 6.73
CA ILE A 78 -1.35 -0.12 7.14
C ILE A 78 -1.66 0.62 8.46
N PRO A 79 -0.83 0.47 9.51
CA PRO A 79 -1.09 1.10 10.81
C PRO A 79 -0.82 2.61 10.82
N ALA A 80 -1.38 3.29 11.82
CA ALA A 80 -1.52 4.75 11.84
C ALA A 80 -0.24 5.57 11.89
N LYS A 81 0.85 5.00 12.40
CA LYS A 81 2.14 5.68 12.53
C LYS A 81 3.06 5.50 11.33
N VAL A 82 2.71 4.63 10.38
CA VAL A 82 3.55 4.44 9.19
C VAL A 82 3.56 5.73 8.39
N THR A 83 4.74 6.31 8.22
CA THR A 83 4.95 7.52 7.43
C THR A 83 5.44 7.19 6.03
N THR A 84 6.15 6.07 5.86
CA THR A 84 6.84 5.75 4.61
C THR A 84 6.72 4.28 4.25
N ILE A 85 6.35 4.02 3.00
CA ILE A 85 6.46 2.72 2.33
C ILE A 85 7.47 2.89 1.20
N GLY A 86 8.58 2.16 1.25
CA GLY A 86 9.68 2.31 0.30
C GLY A 86 9.40 1.77 -1.11
N ASP A 87 10.34 2.05 -2.01
CA ASP A 87 10.31 1.56 -3.39
C ASP A 87 10.20 0.02 -3.43
N ASP A 88 9.36 -0.50 -4.31
CA ASP A 88 9.14 -1.94 -4.51
C ASP A 88 8.77 -2.74 -3.23
N ALA A 89 8.38 -2.08 -2.14
CA ALA A 89 8.23 -2.69 -0.81
C ALA A 89 7.32 -3.93 -0.77
N PHE A 90 6.26 -3.96 -1.57
CA PHE A 90 5.32 -5.07 -1.74
C PHE A 90 5.17 -5.48 -3.22
N ALA A 91 6.17 -5.17 -4.04
CA ALA A 91 6.13 -5.53 -5.46
C ALA A 91 6.18 -7.05 -5.64
N TYR A 92 5.44 -7.52 -6.65
CA TYR A 92 5.30 -8.94 -7.00
C TYR A 92 4.80 -9.81 -5.84
N THR A 93 3.95 -9.25 -4.97
CA THR A 93 3.18 -10.03 -3.98
C THR A 93 1.82 -10.42 -4.53
N MET A 94 1.09 -11.29 -3.83
CA MET A 94 -0.25 -11.72 -4.21
C MET A 94 -1.35 -10.97 -3.43
N LEU A 95 -1.06 -9.77 -2.93
CA LEU A 95 -2.02 -8.96 -2.16
C LEU A 95 -3.27 -8.70 -3.01
N GLU A 96 -4.44 -8.93 -2.42
CA GLU A 96 -5.75 -8.77 -3.07
C GLU A 96 -6.40 -7.42 -2.71
N GLY A 97 -5.92 -6.78 -1.64
CA GLY A 97 -6.44 -5.51 -1.17
C GLY A 97 -5.42 -4.71 -0.35
N LEU A 98 -5.67 -3.41 -0.24
CA LEU A 98 -4.91 -2.50 0.61
C LEU A 98 -5.88 -1.56 1.32
N ASP A 99 -5.80 -1.53 2.64
CA ASP A 99 -6.56 -0.63 3.51
C ASP A 99 -5.62 0.40 4.15
N LEU A 100 -5.80 1.65 3.73
CA LEU A 100 -5.08 2.81 4.25
C LEU A 100 -5.96 3.67 5.17
N SER A 101 -7.17 3.21 5.53
CA SER A 101 -8.11 3.98 6.36
C SER A 101 -7.55 4.35 7.74
N LYS A 102 -6.63 3.53 8.26
CA LYS A 102 -5.93 3.78 9.52
C LYS A 102 -4.63 4.55 9.35
N ALA A 103 -4.07 4.66 8.15
CA ALA A 103 -2.72 5.15 7.88
C ALA A 103 -2.62 6.69 7.93
N SER A 104 -3.10 7.32 9.01
CA SER A 104 -3.25 8.77 9.12
C SER A 104 -1.95 9.57 8.99
N SER A 105 -0.80 8.96 9.30
CA SER A 105 0.51 9.59 9.22
C SER A 105 1.26 9.30 7.91
N LEU A 106 0.66 8.51 7.01
CA LEU A 106 1.33 8.06 5.79
C LEU A 106 1.58 9.24 4.85
N ALA A 107 2.84 9.42 4.52
CA ALA A 107 3.39 10.62 3.89
C ALA A 107 4.26 10.32 2.66
N SER A 108 4.50 9.06 2.31
CA SER A 108 5.16 8.64 1.07
C SER A 108 4.89 7.17 0.74
N ILE A 109 4.59 6.89 -0.54
CA ILE A 109 4.55 5.55 -1.12
C ILE A 109 5.51 5.52 -2.31
N GLY A 110 6.57 4.73 -2.16
CA GLY A 110 7.68 4.61 -3.10
C GLY A 110 7.28 4.07 -4.46
N LYS A 111 8.20 4.23 -5.41
CA LYS A 111 8.05 3.79 -6.80
C LYS A 111 7.77 2.29 -6.80
N LYS A 112 6.76 1.86 -7.56
CA LYS A 112 6.40 0.43 -7.68
C LYS A 112 6.10 -0.30 -6.38
N ALA A 113 5.80 0.41 -5.29
CA ALA A 113 5.59 -0.20 -3.97
C ALA A 113 4.61 -1.39 -3.98
N PHE A 114 3.55 -1.35 -4.79
CA PHE A 114 2.56 -2.44 -4.96
C PHE A 114 2.48 -2.93 -6.42
N TYR A 115 3.54 -2.74 -7.20
CA TYR A 115 3.58 -3.17 -8.60
C TYR A 115 3.47 -4.70 -8.71
N GLY A 116 2.68 -5.21 -9.65
CA GLY A 116 2.52 -6.65 -9.85
C GLY A 116 1.75 -7.37 -8.73
N THR A 117 0.97 -6.63 -7.94
CA THR A 117 0.01 -7.21 -6.99
C THR A 117 -1.34 -7.50 -7.65
N ALA A 118 -2.20 -8.26 -6.96
CA ALA A 118 -3.57 -8.54 -7.40
C ALA A 118 -4.59 -7.53 -6.82
N ILE A 119 -4.11 -6.38 -6.31
CA ILE A 119 -4.95 -5.33 -5.77
C ILE A 119 -5.73 -4.69 -6.91
N VAL A 120 -7.05 -4.59 -6.74
CA VAL A 120 -7.95 -3.97 -7.72
C VAL A 120 -8.99 -3.12 -7.00
N GLY A 121 -9.62 -2.21 -7.76
CA GLY A 121 -10.72 -1.39 -7.27
C GLY A 121 -10.24 -0.10 -6.62
N MET A 122 -11.09 0.45 -5.75
CA MET A 122 -10.90 1.79 -5.18
C MET A 122 -10.10 1.72 -3.88
N ILE A 123 -9.01 2.48 -3.80
CA ILE A 123 -8.24 2.67 -2.57
C ILE A 123 -8.50 4.08 -2.02
N GLN A 124 -9.02 4.13 -0.80
CA GLN A 124 -9.14 5.37 -0.05
C GLN A 124 -7.76 5.73 0.51
N VAL A 125 -7.18 6.84 0.06
CA VAL A 125 -5.94 7.36 0.65
C VAL A 125 -6.27 8.39 1.74
N PRO A 126 -5.44 8.49 2.80
CA PRO A 126 -5.60 9.52 3.82
C PRO A 126 -5.67 10.92 3.22
N ALA A 127 -6.49 11.81 3.78
CA ALA A 127 -6.63 13.19 3.31
C ALA A 127 -5.34 14.02 3.41
N SER A 128 -4.34 13.53 4.16
CA SER A 128 -3.00 14.11 4.27
C SER A 128 -2.12 13.87 3.03
N PHE A 129 -2.53 13.01 2.09
CA PHE A 129 -1.78 12.78 0.86
C PHE A 129 -1.82 13.98 -0.08
N THR A 130 -0.66 14.43 -0.51
CA THR A 130 -0.48 15.41 -1.59
C THR A 130 -0.05 14.71 -2.89
N ALA A 131 -0.28 15.32 -4.05
CA ALA A 131 0.02 14.72 -5.36
C ALA A 131 1.50 14.32 -5.55
N THR A 132 2.44 14.94 -4.82
CA THR A 132 3.88 14.64 -4.84
C THR A 132 4.29 13.41 -4.04
N THR A 133 3.33 12.73 -3.41
CA THR A 133 3.58 11.72 -2.37
C THR A 133 3.50 10.27 -2.89
N ILE A 134 2.90 10.06 -4.06
CA ILE A 134 2.75 8.76 -4.70
C ILE A 134 3.68 8.73 -5.91
N HIS A 135 4.72 7.91 -5.85
CA HIS A 135 5.70 7.82 -6.92
C HIS A 135 5.17 7.00 -8.12
N PRO A 136 5.75 7.16 -9.33
CA PRO A 136 5.26 6.50 -10.53
C PRO A 136 5.06 4.99 -10.36
N ASN A 137 3.90 4.48 -10.78
CA ASN A 137 3.53 3.07 -10.75
C ASN A 137 3.48 2.45 -9.34
N ALA A 138 3.32 3.25 -8.29
CA ALA A 138 3.17 2.76 -6.92
C ALA A 138 2.06 1.70 -6.77
N PHE A 139 1.00 1.77 -7.59
CA PHE A 139 -0.12 0.82 -7.58
C PHE A 139 -0.19 0.01 -8.89
N PRO A 140 -0.81 -1.18 -8.89
CA PRO A 140 -1.05 -1.93 -10.13
C PRO A 140 -2.13 -1.23 -10.99
N SER A 141 -2.16 -1.52 -12.29
CA SER A 141 -3.07 -0.88 -13.25
C SER A 141 -4.57 -1.10 -12.97
N GLY A 142 -4.92 -2.08 -12.13
CA GLY A 142 -6.29 -2.34 -11.70
C GLY A 142 -6.80 -1.44 -10.57
N VAL A 143 -5.98 -0.52 -10.06
CA VAL A 143 -6.31 0.35 -8.92
C VAL A 143 -6.72 1.74 -9.39
N THR A 144 -7.79 2.23 -8.77
CA THR A 144 -8.15 3.66 -8.77
C THR A 144 -7.97 4.22 -7.36
N THR A 145 -7.39 5.41 -7.24
CA THR A 145 -7.14 6.06 -5.93
C THR A 145 -8.07 7.23 -5.72
N TRP A 146 -8.37 7.52 -4.45
CA TRP A 146 -9.28 8.61 -4.10
C TRP A 146 -8.89 9.31 -2.80
N THR A 147 -8.78 10.63 -2.87
CA THR A 147 -8.51 11.55 -1.77
C THR A 147 -9.82 12.20 -1.31
N GLY A 148 -10.62 11.51 -0.49
CA GLY A 148 -11.83 12.12 0.08
C GLY A 148 -12.73 11.17 0.89
N ILE A 149 -13.57 11.74 1.75
CA ILE A 149 -14.66 11.01 2.41
C ILE A 149 -15.81 10.92 1.41
N CYS A 150 -16.16 9.72 0.94
CA CYS A 150 -17.45 9.56 0.28
C CYS A 150 -18.57 9.60 1.32
N HIS A 151 -19.24 10.75 1.43
CA HIS A 151 -20.56 10.78 2.05
C HIS A 151 -21.54 10.20 1.04
N VAL A 152 -21.87 8.91 1.19
CA VAL A 152 -23.03 8.33 0.51
C VAL A 152 -24.27 8.83 1.23
N PRO A 153 -25.07 9.76 0.67
CA PRO A 153 -26.35 10.12 1.28
C PRO A 153 -27.23 8.87 1.30
N LYS A 154 -27.94 8.63 2.39
CA LYS A 154 -28.83 7.47 2.53
C LYS A 154 -29.83 7.44 1.36
N GLY A 155 -29.61 6.55 0.39
CA GLY A 155 -30.43 6.44 -0.83
C GLY A 155 -29.71 6.58 -2.17
N LEU A 156 -28.41 6.89 -2.22
CA LEU A 156 -27.59 6.74 -3.43
C LEU A 156 -26.64 5.54 -3.27
N GLU A 157 -26.51 4.69 -4.28
CA GLU A 157 -25.72 3.44 -4.20
C GLU A 157 -24.25 3.61 -4.62
N THR A 158 -23.82 4.81 -5.06
CA THR A 158 -22.47 5.01 -5.60
C THR A 158 -21.89 6.40 -5.29
N CYS A 159 -20.56 6.44 -5.15
CA CYS A 159 -19.76 7.66 -5.08
C CYS A 159 -19.29 8.00 -6.50
N ASP A 160 -19.74 9.13 -7.05
CA ASP A 160 -19.17 9.63 -8.30
C ASP A 160 -17.71 10.03 -8.08
N ALA A 161 -16.84 9.63 -9.00
CA ALA A 161 -15.42 9.96 -8.98
C ALA A 161 -15.16 11.46 -9.26
N ILE A 162 -15.35 12.33 -8.26
CA ILE A 162 -14.77 13.68 -8.11
C ILE A 162 -13.23 13.66 -8.18
N ALA A 163 -12.68 13.96 -9.36
CA ALA A 163 -11.29 14.37 -9.52
C ALA A 163 -10.96 15.54 -8.57
N VAL A 164 -9.83 15.46 -7.84
CA VAL A 164 -9.40 16.57 -6.97
C VAL A 164 -8.84 17.70 -7.82
N ARG A 165 -9.49 18.86 -7.69
CA ARG A 165 -9.08 20.16 -8.20
C ARG A 165 -7.80 20.58 -7.48
N ASP A 166 -6.68 20.73 -8.20
CA ASP A 166 -5.70 21.70 -7.76
C ASP A 166 -6.26 23.11 -8.05
N GLY A 167 -5.88 24.08 -7.24
CA GLY A 167 -6.43 25.44 -7.29
C GLY A 167 -5.96 26.27 -8.48
N THR A 168 -5.47 25.68 -9.56
CA THR A 168 -5.15 26.41 -10.80
C THR A 168 -6.22 26.14 -11.84
N GLY A 169 -6.92 27.20 -12.22
CA GLY A 169 -7.99 27.11 -13.19
C GLY A 169 -7.47 26.60 -14.53
N ASP A 170 -8.31 25.77 -15.15
CA ASP A 170 -8.23 25.31 -16.54
C ASP A 170 -7.22 24.17 -16.79
N ASP A 171 -7.60 22.94 -16.41
CA ASP A 171 -7.32 21.75 -17.19
C ASP A 171 -8.38 20.67 -16.88
N THR A 172 -8.88 20.01 -17.92
CA THR A 172 -10.02 19.08 -17.86
C THR A 172 -9.67 17.77 -17.14
N VAL A 173 -10.70 17.06 -16.67
CA VAL A 173 -10.72 15.76 -15.94
C VAL A 173 -9.80 14.65 -16.52
N THR A 174 -9.21 14.86 -17.68
CA THR A 174 -8.47 13.88 -18.49
C THR A 174 -6.97 13.79 -18.19
N ASP A 175 -6.35 14.82 -17.59
CA ASP A 175 -4.87 14.87 -17.51
C ASP A 175 -4.25 14.41 -16.19
N ILE A 176 -5.02 14.38 -15.09
CA ILE A 176 -4.54 13.83 -13.81
C ILE A 176 -4.53 12.29 -13.82
N ALA A 177 -5.40 11.64 -14.62
CA ALA A 177 -5.41 10.18 -14.73
C ALA A 177 -4.18 9.61 -15.46
N ARG A 178 -3.54 10.40 -16.34
CA ARG A 178 -2.44 9.96 -17.19
C ARG A 178 -1.11 9.80 -16.46
N ASP A 179 -0.84 10.62 -15.44
CA ASP A 179 0.43 10.55 -14.70
C ASP A 179 0.49 9.40 -13.68
N PHE A 180 -0.65 8.73 -13.41
CA PHE A 180 -0.75 7.63 -12.45
C PHE A 180 -0.91 6.23 -13.07
N MET A 181 -1.16 6.10 -14.39
CA MET A 181 -1.45 4.81 -15.07
C MET A 181 -0.51 4.58 -16.27
N MET A 182 -0.01 3.34 -16.46
CA MET A 182 1.01 2.98 -17.48
C MET A 182 0.49 2.86 -18.91
N ASP A 183 -0.81 2.97 -19.10
CA ASP A 183 -1.47 2.69 -20.35
C ASP A 183 -2.40 3.85 -20.65
N ASN A 184 -2.32 4.38 -21.87
CA ASN A 184 -3.25 5.36 -22.44
C ASN A 184 -4.69 4.79 -22.56
N THR A 185 -5.12 3.93 -21.65
CA THR A 185 -6.50 3.50 -21.51
C THR A 185 -7.32 4.70 -21.08
N GLU A 186 -7.99 5.31 -22.06
CA GLU A 186 -9.16 6.15 -21.78
C GLU A 186 -10.04 5.42 -20.77
N LEU A 187 -10.55 6.15 -19.77
CA LEU A 187 -11.63 5.70 -18.91
C LEU A 187 -12.86 5.39 -19.79
N THR A 188 -12.89 4.21 -20.38
CA THR A 188 -13.99 3.71 -21.21
C THR A 188 -15.00 3.01 -20.30
N GLY A 189 -15.57 3.81 -19.40
CA GLY A 189 -16.75 3.43 -18.63
C GLY A 189 -17.93 4.24 -19.12
N THR A 190 -18.78 3.67 -19.98
CA THR A 190 -20.07 4.27 -20.25
C THR A 190 -20.96 4.06 -19.03
N LEU A 191 -21.27 5.15 -18.32
CA LEU A 191 -22.33 5.21 -17.32
C LEU A 191 -23.65 4.81 -18.00
N LYS A 192 -24.17 3.62 -17.70
CA LYS A 192 -25.56 3.29 -18.02
C LYS A 192 -26.41 3.64 -16.81
N VAL A 193 -27.31 4.59 -17.05
CA VAL A 193 -28.39 5.05 -16.17
C VAL A 193 -29.24 3.86 -15.70
#